data_AF-X0WRC7-F1
#
_entry.id   AF-X0WRC7-F1
#
_cell.length_a   1.000
_cell.length_b   1.000
_cell.length_c   1.000
_cell.angle_alpha   90.00
_cell.angle_beta   90.00
_cell.angle_gamma   90.00
#
_symmetry.space_group_name_H-M   'P 1'
#
loop_
_entity.id
_entity.type
_entity.pdbx_description
1 polymer ?
#
loop_
_entity_poly.entity_id
_entity_poly.type
_entity_poly.pdbx_seq_one_letter_code
_entity_poly.pdbx_strand_id
1 'polypeptide(L)'
;TLSRRAVITDLQCDPASRVAEHVSLADRSSALIVAPATANMIGKMASGIADDILSTTVLSFSGPVFIAPAMNTVMWQHPVVQRNAAALRELGCRIIGPESGTLADGREGTGRMAPPAAIAEEVLRVVNGG
;
A
#
# COMPACT_ATOMS: atom_id res chain seq x y z
N THR A 1 -0.53 1.57 21.79
CA THR A 1 -0.27 1.68 20.33
C THR A 1 -0.95 2.91 19.77
N LEU A 2 -0.33 3.59 18.77
CA LEU A 2 -0.89 4.81 18.14
C LEU A 2 -2.27 4.58 17.50
N SER A 3 -2.52 3.38 16.96
CA SER A 3 -3.77 3.00 16.28
C SER A 3 -4.98 2.85 17.22
N ARG A 4 -4.76 2.67 18.53
CA ARG A 4 -5.78 2.25 19.51
C ARG A 4 -6.59 1.00 19.10
N ARG A 5 -6.05 0.18 18.19
CA ARG A 5 -6.63 -1.07 17.69
C ARG A 5 -5.56 -2.17 17.70
N ALA A 6 -5.99 -3.42 17.65
CA ALA A 6 -5.09 -4.55 17.46
C ALA A 6 -4.26 -4.35 16.18
N VAL A 7 -2.98 -4.72 16.23
CA VAL A 7 -2.08 -4.70 15.08
C VAL A 7 -1.94 -6.14 14.63
N ILE A 8 -2.27 -6.40 13.37
CA ILE A 8 -2.29 -7.75 12.79
C ILE A 8 -1.06 -7.87 11.91
N THR A 9 -0.21 -8.86 12.21
CA THR A 9 1.08 -9.07 11.54
C THR A 9 1.13 -10.37 10.75
N ASP A 10 0.24 -11.31 11.05
CA ASP A 10 0.30 -12.67 10.54
C ASP A 10 -1.07 -13.13 10.06
N LEU A 11 -1.09 -14.17 9.21
CA LEU A 11 -2.31 -14.79 8.68
C LEU A 11 -3.01 -15.72 9.70
N GLN A 12 -2.78 -15.51 11.00
CA GLN A 12 -3.35 -16.36 12.04
C GLN A 12 -4.86 -16.14 12.10
N CYS A 13 -5.61 -17.00 11.42
CA CYS A 13 -7.05 -17.05 11.56
C CYS A 13 -7.37 -17.69 12.90
N ASP A 14 -8.08 -16.97 13.78
CA ASP A 14 -8.68 -17.59 14.95
C ASP A 14 -9.55 -18.77 14.48
N PRO A 15 -9.25 -20.02 14.86
CA PRO A 15 -10.03 -21.18 14.42
C PRO A 15 -11.49 -21.13 14.88
N ALA A 16 -11.83 -20.27 15.85
CA ALA A 16 -13.22 -20.00 16.26
C ALA A 16 -13.93 -18.94 15.41
N SER A 17 -13.21 -18.16 14.58
CA SER A 17 -13.81 -17.16 13.71
C SER A 17 -14.43 -17.80 12.47
N ARG A 18 -15.69 -17.47 12.18
CA ARG A 18 -16.41 -17.94 10.97
C ARG A 18 -16.00 -17.20 9.69
N VAL A 19 -15.35 -16.04 9.83
CA VAL A 19 -14.91 -15.18 8.72
C VAL A 19 -13.41 -14.98 8.84
N ALA A 20 -12.69 -15.14 7.74
CA ALA A 20 -11.25 -14.91 7.71
C ALA A 20 -10.93 -13.44 8.04
N GLU A 21 -9.93 -13.21 8.88
CA GLU A 21 -9.66 -11.88 9.45
C GLU A 21 -9.39 -10.81 8.36
N HIS A 22 -8.69 -11.16 7.28
CA HIS A 22 -8.43 -10.29 6.14
C HIS A 22 -9.71 -9.85 5.39
N VAL A 23 -10.73 -10.72 5.32
CA VAL A 23 -12.03 -10.38 4.72
C VAL A 23 -12.77 -9.40 5.61
N SER A 24 -12.83 -9.69 6.92
CA SER A 24 -13.49 -8.83 7.90
C SER A 24 -12.85 -7.43 7.98
N LEU A 25 -11.52 -7.33 7.89
CA LEU A 25 -10.82 -6.06 7.82
C LEU A 25 -11.15 -5.29 6.54
N ALA A 26 -11.14 -5.98 5.41
CA ALA A 26 -11.46 -5.39 4.11
C ALA A 26 -12.88 -4.83 4.09
N ASP A 27 -13.87 -5.62 4.51
CA ASP A 27 -15.29 -5.25 4.51
C ASP A 27 -15.61 -4.05 5.41
N ARG A 28 -14.86 -3.87 6.50
CA ARG A 28 -15.07 -2.79 7.47
C ARG A 28 -14.28 -1.52 7.16
N SER A 29 -13.49 -1.52 6.09
CA SER A 29 -12.61 -0.41 5.73
C SER A 29 -13.21 0.42 4.59
N SER A 30 -13.05 1.74 4.65
CA SER A 30 -13.46 2.65 3.58
C SER A 30 -12.33 2.96 2.60
N ALA A 31 -11.08 2.68 2.98
CA ALA A 31 -9.88 2.85 2.17
C ALA A 31 -8.78 1.91 2.66
N LEU A 32 -7.89 1.51 1.76
CA LEU A 32 -6.69 0.73 2.08
C LEU A 32 -5.45 1.53 1.67
N ILE A 33 -4.49 1.68 2.57
CA ILE A 33 -3.27 2.44 2.35
C ILE A 33 -2.06 1.55 2.60
N VAL A 34 -1.15 1.48 1.62
CA VAL A 34 0.17 0.85 1.77
C VAL A 34 1.24 1.94 1.81
N ALA A 35 1.76 2.22 3.00
CA ALA A 35 2.75 3.27 3.24
C ALA A 35 3.73 2.87 4.37
N PRO A 36 5.03 2.64 4.08
CA PRO A 36 5.64 2.63 2.74
C PRO A 36 5.27 1.40 1.91
N ALA A 37 5.09 1.60 0.60
CA ALA A 37 5.01 0.52 -0.38
C ALA A 37 6.40 0.23 -0.96
N THR A 38 6.96 -0.92 -0.61
CA THR A 38 8.24 -1.38 -1.14
C THR A 38 8.07 -1.95 -2.56
N ALA A 39 9.18 -2.12 -3.29
CA ALA A 39 9.16 -2.78 -4.60
C ALA A 39 8.55 -4.20 -4.53
N ASN A 40 8.82 -4.92 -3.43
CA ASN A 40 8.23 -6.25 -3.18
C ASN A 40 6.72 -6.18 -3.08
N MET A 41 6.19 -5.25 -2.28
CA MET A 41 4.74 -5.11 -2.12
C MET A 41 4.07 -4.71 -3.44
N ILE A 42 4.65 -3.76 -4.18
CA ILE A 42 4.18 -3.38 -5.53
C ILE A 42 4.18 -4.59 -6.49
N GLY A 43 5.23 -5.42 -6.43
CA GLY A 43 5.31 -6.65 -7.23
C GLY A 43 4.22 -7.66 -6.88
N LYS A 44 3.98 -7.89 -5.58
CA LYS A 44 2.94 -8.80 -5.10
C LYS A 44 1.55 -8.33 -5.55
N MET A 45 1.24 -7.04 -5.32
CA MET A 45 -0.04 -6.44 -5.71
C MET A 45 -0.27 -6.56 -7.22
N ALA A 46 0.73 -6.22 -8.04
CA ALA A 46 0.59 -6.26 -9.49
C ALA A 46 0.46 -7.70 -10.05
N SER A 47 0.91 -8.71 -9.30
CA SER A 47 0.92 -10.11 -9.73
C SER A 47 -0.17 -10.95 -9.06
N GLY A 48 -0.99 -10.38 -8.17
CA GLY A 48 -2.00 -11.11 -7.42
C GLY A 48 -1.43 -12.13 -6.41
N ILE A 49 -0.24 -11.88 -5.87
CA ILE A 49 0.35 -12.74 -4.83
C ILE A 49 -0.20 -12.32 -3.47
N ALA A 50 -0.80 -13.27 -2.74
CA ALA A 50 -1.35 -13.09 -1.40
C ALA A 50 -0.78 -14.15 -0.43
N ASP A 51 0.45 -13.92 0.00
CA ASP A 51 1.25 -14.81 0.87
C ASP A 51 1.48 -14.24 2.28
N ASP A 52 1.02 -13.01 2.54
CA ASP A 52 1.02 -12.38 3.87
C ASP A 52 -0.32 -11.66 4.14
N ILE A 53 -0.55 -11.23 5.39
CA ILE A 53 -1.84 -10.63 5.78
C ILE A 53 -2.15 -9.37 4.98
N LEU A 54 -1.15 -8.54 4.69
CA LEU A 54 -1.34 -7.29 3.97
C LEU A 54 -1.73 -7.55 2.50
N SER A 55 -0.96 -8.39 1.81
CA SER A 55 -1.21 -8.76 0.42
C SER A 55 -2.54 -9.51 0.23
N THR A 56 -2.91 -10.35 1.19
CA THR A 56 -4.23 -11.00 1.21
C THR A 56 -5.36 -10.00 1.44
N THR A 57 -5.17 -9.04 2.35
CA THR A 57 -6.16 -7.97 2.60
C THR A 57 -6.33 -7.08 1.37
N VAL A 58 -5.24 -6.75 0.66
CA VAL A 58 -5.29 -5.98 -0.60
C VAL A 58 -6.18 -6.67 -1.63
N LEU A 59 -6.03 -7.97 -1.85
CA LEU A 59 -6.87 -8.70 -2.81
C LEU A 59 -8.32 -8.86 -2.36
N SER A 60 -8.58 -8.82 -1.06
CA SER A 60 -9.92 -8.95 -0.50
C SER A 60 -10.67 -7.61 -0.44
N PHE A 61 -9.97 -6.50 -0.67
CA PHE A 61 -10.52 -5.16 -0.53
C PHE A 61 -11.11 -4.63 -1.84
N SER A 62 -12.37 -4.20 -1.79
CA SER A 62 -13.13 -3.71 -2.96
C SER A 62 -13.18 -2.17 -3.07
N GLY A 63 -12.67 -1.45 -2.08
CA GLY A 63 -12.67 0.02 -2.05
C GLY A 63 -11.42 0.67 -2.66
N PRO A 64 -11.23 1.99 -2.45
CA PRO A 64 -10.09 2.72 -2.98
C PRO A 64 -8.76 2.33 -2.32
N VAL A 65 -7.81 1.88 -3.14
CA VAL A 65 -6.45 1.49 -2.72
C VAL A 65 -5.46 2.61 -3.00
N PHE A 66 -4.67 2.97 -2.00
CA PHE A 66 -3.60 3.98 -2.06
C PHE A 66 -2.25 3.34 -1.80
N ILE A 67 -1.26 3.70 -2.61
CA ILE A 67 0.09 3.16 -2.58
C ILE A 67 1.05 4.33 -2.45
N ALA A 68 1.87 4.37 -1.40
CA ALA A 68 2.90 5.38 -1.21
C ALA A 68 4.30 4.75 -1.37
N PRO A 69 4.89 4.75 -2.58
CA PRO A 69 6.15 4.05 -2.81
C PRO A 69 7.30 4.63 -2.00
N ALA A 70 8.19 3.76 -1.50
CA ALA A 70 9.42 4.18 -0.84
C ALA A 70 10.55 3.19 -1.14
N MET A 71 11.58 3.64 -1.86
CA MET A 71 12.75 2.84 -2.23
C MET A 71 13.87 3.73 -2.81
N ASN A 72 15.07 3.19 -2.98
CA ASN A 72 16.14 3.89 -3.69
C ASN A 72 15.73 4.25 -5.13
N THR A 73 16.24 5.35 -5.68
CA THR A 73 15.94 5.80 -7.06
C THR A 73 16.21 4.73 -8.11
N VAL A 74 17.29 3.96 -7.98
CA VAL A 74 17.60 2.87 -8.92
C VAL A 74 16.51 1.80 -8.90
N MET A 75 16.00 1.46 -7.71
CA MET A 75 14.91 0.51 -7.58
C MET A 75 13.61 1.06 -8.16
N TRP A 76 13.30 2.34 -7.89
CA TRP A 76 12.09 2.98 -8.42
C TRP A 76 12.12 3.02 -9.94
N GLN A 77 13.24 3.44 -10.54
CA GLN A 77 13.41 3.53 -12.00
C GLN A 77 13.51 2.16 -12.69
N HIS A 78 13.61 1.06 -11.94
CA HIS A 78 13.71 -0.26 -12.53
C HIS A 78 12.46 -0.57 -13.40
N PRO A 79 12.62 -1.06 -14.65
CA PRO A 79 11.51 -1.24 -15.58
C PRO A 79 10.38 -2.12 -15.03
N VAL A 80 10.71 -3.15 -14.24
CA VAL A 80 9.70 -4.01 -13.59
C VAL A 80 8.87 -3.25 -12.56
N VAL A 81 9.50 -2.38 -11.76
CA VAL A 81 8.77 -1.58 -10.76
C VAL A 81 7.89 -0.55 -11.45
N GLN A 82 8.40 0.12 -12.50
CA GLN A 82 7.62 1.05 -13.30
C GLN A 82 6.44 0.36 -14.00
N ARG A 83 6.65 -0.82 -14.59
CA ARG A 83 5.58 -1.63 -15.21
C ARG A 83 4.50 -1.99 -14.19
N ASN A 84 4.90 -2.49 -13.02
CA ASN A 84 3.96 -2.88 -11.98
C ASN A 84 3.19 -1.68 -11.42
N ALA A 85 3.87 -0.54 -11.21
CA ALA A 85 3.24 0.70 -10.80
C ALA A 85 2.23 1.21 -11.85
N ALA A 86 2.57 1.13 -13.15
CA ALA A 86 1.66 1.49 -14.22
C ALA A 86 0.42 0.58 -14.25
N ALA A 87 0.61 -0.74 -14.20
CA ALA A 87 -0.49 -1.70 -14.16
C ALA A 87 -1.43 -1.46 -12.96
N LEU A 88 -0.87 -1.18 -11.77
CA LEU A 88 -1.68 -0.87 -10.60
C LEU A 88 -2.48 0.43 -10.77
N ARG A 89 -1.93 1.46 -11.42
CA ARG A 89 -2.67 2.68 -11.77
C ARG A 89 -3.83 2.39 -12.72
N GLU A 90 -3.60 1.57 -13.75
CA GLU A 90 -4.64 1.15 -14.70
C GLU A 90 -5.76 0.37 -14.03
N LEU A 91 -5.43 -0.44 -13.01
CA LEU A 91 -6.39 -1.17 -12.16
C LEU A 91 -7.08 -0.27 -11.11
N GLY A 92 -6.86 1.05 -11.13
CA GLY A 92 -7.54 2.02 -10.27
C GLY A 92 -6.86 2.31 -8.93
N CYS A 93 -5.67 1.75 -8.66
CA CYS A 93 -4.89 2.11 -7.49
C CYS A 93 -4.34 3.54 -7.61
N ARG A 94 -4.34 4.28 -6.50
CA ARG A 94 -3.83 5.66 -6.43
C ARG A 94 -2.41 5.65 -5.90
N ILE A 95 -1.45 5.96 -6.76
CA ILE A 95 -0.04 6.05 -6.37
C ILE A 95 0.29 7.48 -5.93
N ILE A 96 0.70 7.65 -4.68
CA ILE A 96 1.07 8.93 -4.07
C ILE A 96 2.58 9.00 -3.91
N GLY A 97 3.23 9.83 -4.72
CA GLY A 97 4.69 9.89 -4.84
C GLY A 97 5.26 8.76 -5.72
N PRO A 98 6.52 8.34 -5.52
CA PRO A 98 7.49 8.87 -4.55
C PRO A 98 7.94 10.29 -4.91
N GLU A 99 8.44 11.03 -3.92
CA GLU A 99 8.99 12.37 -4.08
C GLU A 99 10.50 12.35 -4.34
N SER A 100 11.00 13.43 -4.92
CA SER A 100 12.43 13.72 -5.04
C SER A 100 12.96 14.36 -3.76
N GLY A 101 14.15 13.96 -3.34
CA GLY A 101 14.85 14.55 -2.21
C GLY A 101 16.08 13.75 -1.82
N THR A 102 16.69 14.11 -0.69
CA THR A 102 17.80 13.33 -0.12
C THR A 102 17.30 11.97 0.35
N LEU A 103 17.88 10.91 -0.19
CA LEU A 103 17.59 9.53 0.16
C LEU A 103 18.49 9.06 1.32
N ALA A 104 18.18 7.88 1.86
CA ALA A 104 18.92 7.29 2.98
C ALA A 104 20.41 7.03 2.69
N ASP A 105 20.80 6.93 1.41
CA ASP A 105 22.19 6.78 0.97
C ASP A 105 22.93 8.13 0.77
N GLY A 106 22.27 9.25 1.12
CA GLY A 106 22.80 10.60 0.99
C GLY A 106 22.73 11.17 -0.43
N ARG A 107 22.21 10.43 -1.41
CA ARG A 107 22.06 10.91 -2.79
C ARG A 107 20.72 11.63 -2.96
N GLU A 108 20.70 12.61 -3.85
CA GLU A 108 19.44 13.18 -4.31
C GLU A 108 18.82 12.31 -5.40
N GLY A 109 17.52 12.06 -5.29
CA GLY A 109 16.79 11.34 -6.31
C GLY A 109 15.32 11.11 -5.94
N THR A 110 14.57 10.60 -6.91
CA THR A 110 13.16 10.25 -6.74
C THR A 110 13.06 8.87 -6.10
N GLY A 111 12.36 8.75 -4.98
CA GLY A 111 12.26 7.48 -4.24
C GLY A 111 11.82 7.59 -2.79
N ARG A 112 11.81 8.81 -2.25
CA ARG A 112 11.32 9.09 -0.91
C ARG A 112 9.80 8.97 -0.85
N MET A 113 9.27 8.35 0.19
CA MET A 113 7.82 8.31 0.41
C MET A 113 7.27 9.73 0.56
N ALA A 114 6.10 9.99 0.00
CA ALA A 114 5.36 11.21 0.30
C ALA A 114 5.16 11.35 1.83
N PRO A 115 5.15 12.57 2.39
CA PRO A 115 4.91 12.79 3.82
C PRO A 115 3.57 12.18 4.25
N PRO A 116 3.47 11.60 5.46
CA PRO A 116 2.22 11.04 5.96
C PRO A 116 1.03 12.01 5.90
N ALA A 117 1.26 13.31 6.09
CA ALA A 117 0.23 14.34 5.97
C ALA A 117 -0.33 14.45 4.55
N ALA A 118 0.54 14.43 3.52
CA ALA A 118 0.11 14.48 2.12
C ALA A 118 -0.65 13.20 1.73
N ILE A 119 -0.20 12.03 2.21
CA ILE A 119 -0.90 10.76 2.01
C ILE A 119 -2.31 10.83 2.63
N ALA A 120 -2.41 11.29 3.89
CA ALA A 120 -3.68 11.40 4.59
C ALA A 120 -4.64 12.38 3.89
N GLU A 121 -4.14 13.51 3.39
CA GLU A 121 -4.93 14.50 2.67
C GLU A 121 -5.54 13.91 1.39
N GLU A 122 -4.74 13.18 0.59
CA GLU A 122 -5.23 12.51 -0.62
C GLU A 122 -6.32 11.49 -0.31
N VAL A 123 -6.11 10.67 0.73
CA VAL A 123 -7.08 9.66 1.15
C VAL A 123 -8.39 10.32 1.57
N LEU A 124 -8.32 11.36 2.42
CA LEU A 124 -9.50 12.07 2.89
C LEU A 124 -10.26 12.74 1.74
N ARG A 125 -9.57 13.26 0.73
CA ARG A 125 -10.20 13.87 -0.45
C ARG A 125 -11.07 12.87 -1.21
N VAL A 126 -10.58 11.63 -1.36
CA VAL A 126 -11.30 10.58 -2.08
C VAL A 126 -12.41 9.98 -1.23
N VAL A 127 -12.16 9.72 0.06
CA VAL A 127 -13.14 9.10 0.96
C VAL A 127 -14.31 10.03 1.28
N ASN A 128 -14.07 11.36 1.40
CA ASN A 128 -15.13 12.33 1.67
C ASN A 128 -15.82 12.86 0.41
N GLY A 129 -15.25 12.60 -0.77
CA GLY A 129 -15.76 13.08 -2.06
C GLY A 129 -16.66 12.10 -2.81
N GLY A 130 -16.89 10.90 -2.26
CA GLY A 130 -17.83 9.90 -2.76
C GLY A 130 -19.03 9.75 -1.83
#